data_AF-A0A2D7GHZ3-F1
#
_entry.id   AF-A0A2D7GHZ3-F1
#
_cell.length_a   1.000
_cell.length_b   1.000
_cell.length_c   1.000
_cell.angle_alpha   90.00
_cell.angle_beta   90.00
_cell.angle_gamma   90.00
#
_symmetry.space_group_name_H-M   'P 1'
#
loop_
_entity.id
_entity.type
_entity.pdbx_description
1 polymer ?
#
loop_
_entity_poly.entity_id
_entity_poly.type
_entity_poly.pdbx_seq_one_letter_code
_entity_poly.pdbx_strand_id
1 'polypeptide(L)' 'MFNRNISKLIVTFAFFYSAVICHFKAIEFYEKKEFLLSYFLWFCALTSFLGALRFQIAKIVEKFKSLKK' A
#
# COMPACT_ATOMS: atom_id res chain seq x y z
N MET A 1 26.14 1.73 -7.22
CA MET A 1 25.29 1.93 -6.04
C MET A 1 23.96 2.51 -6.49
N PHE A 2 23.03 1.65 -6.95
CA PHE A 2 21.73 2.08 -7.49
C PHE A 2 21.03 2.97 -6.45
N ASN A 3 20.69 4.20 -6.86
CA ASN A 3 20.23 5.27 -5.99
C ASN A 3 19.09 4.75 -5.08
N ARG A 4 19.32 4.67 -3.75
CA ARG A 4 18.39 4.09 -2.75
C ARG A 4 16.97 4.67 -2.82
N ASN A 5 16.81 5.85 -3.41
CA ASN A 5 15.53 6.50 -3.64
C ASN A 5 14.67 5.82 -4.73
N ILE A 6 15.27 5.27 -5.79
CA ILE A 6 14.55 4.58 -6.86
C ILE A 6 14.04 3.22 -6.37
N SER A 7 14.85 2.47 -5.62
CA SER A 7 14.42 1.21 -5.01
C SER A 7 13.25 1.40 -4.04
N LYS A 8 13.25 2.49 -3.25
CA LYS A 8 12.11 2.84 -2.38
C LYS A 8 10.84 3.14 -3.18
N LEU A 9 10.96 3.85 -4.31
CA LEU A 9 9.83 4.15 -5.19
C LEU A 9 9.23 2.86 -5.78
N ILE A 10 10.08 1.97 -6.30
CA ILE A 10 9.65 0.69 -6.90
C ILE A 10 8.94 -0.18 -5.87
N VAL A 11 9.49 -0.30 -4.66
CA VAL A 11 8.87 -1.06 -3.57
C VAL A 11 7.51 -0.47 -3.18
N THR A 12 7.40 0.86 -3.13
CA THR A 12 6.11 1.54 -2.85
C THR A 12 5.08 1.23 -3.93
N PHE A 13 5.49 1.25 -5.19
CA PHE A 13 4.63 0.88 -6.32
C PHE A 13 4.19 -0.58 -6.26
N ALA A 14 5.09 -1.49 -5.87
CA ALA A 14 4.77 -2.90 -5.67
C ALA A 14 3.72 -3.10 -4.57
N PHE A 15 3.83 -2.39 -3.43
CA PHE A 15 2.80 -2.43 -2.38
C PHE A 15 1.44 -1.90 -2.84
N PHE A 16 1.42 -0.80 -3.60
CA PHE A 16 0.18 -0.30 -4.22
C PHE A 16 -0.43 -1.32 -5.18
N TYR A 17 0.39 -1.94 -6.03
CA TYR A 17 -0.05 -2.96 -6.97
C TYR A 17 -0.64 -4.18 -6.23
N SER A 18 0.02 -4.65 -5.17
CA SER A 18 -0.48 -5.74 -4.33
C SER A 18 -1.80 -5.39 -3.64
N ALA A 19 -1.98 -4.16 -3.18
CA ALA A 19 -3.24 -3.70 -2.58
C ALA A 19 -4.39 -3.73 -3.60
N VAL A 20 -4.15 -3.25 -4.82
CA VAL A 20 -5.14 -3.27 -5.91
C VAL A 20 -5.50 -4.71 -6.30
N ILE A 21 -4.50 -5.58 -6.47
CA ILE A 21 -4.72 -7.00 -6.79
C ILE A 21 -5.52 -7.70 -5.68
N CYS A 22 -5.20 -7.46 -4.40
CA CYS A 22 -5.96 -8.03 -3.29
C CYS A 22 -7.40 -7.53 -3.25
N HIS A 23 -7.64 -6.27 -3.62
CA HIS A 23 -9.00 -5.73 -3.71
C HIS A 23 -9.82 -6.43 -4.82
N PHE A 24 -9.24 -6.60 -6.01
CA PHE A 24 -9.90 -7.34 -7.09
C PHE A 24 -10.13 -8.82 -6.74
N LYS A 25 -9.14 -9.49 -6.15
CA LYS A 25 -9.32 -10.87 -5.66
C LYS A 25 -10.39 -10.97 -4.58
N ALA A 26 -10.43 -10.02 -3.64
CA ALA A 26 -11.47 -10.01 -2.60
C ALA A 26 -12.86 -9.95 -3.23
N ILE A 27 -13.08 -9.07 -4.22
CA ILE A 27 -14.35 -8.98 -4.95
C ILE A 27 -14.69 -10.32 -5.63
N GLU A 28 -13.71 -10.99 -6.24
CA GLU A 28 -13.93 -12.29 -6.87
C GLU A 28 -14.34 -13.38 -5.86
N PHE A 29 -13.74 -13.38 -4.66
CA PHE A 29 -14.13 -14.29 -3.57
C PHE A 29 -15.49 -13.93 -2.96
N TYR A 30 -15.85 -12.65 -2.95
CA TYR A 30 -17.17 -12.18 -2.54
C TYR A 30 -18.26 -12.73 -3.46
N GLU A 31 -18.05 -12.67 -4.78
CA GLU A 31 -18.97 -13.25 -5.77
C GLU A 31 -19.08 -14.78 -5.64
N LYS A 32 -17.99 -15.46 -5.26
CA LYS A 32 -17.97 -16.90 -4.97
C LYS A 32 -18.64 -17.29 -3.65
N LYS A 33 -19.24 -16.33 -2.91
CA LYS A 33 -19.86 -16.49 -1.58
C LYS A 33 -18.89 -16.90 -0.47
N GLU A 34 -17.59 -16.77 -0.68
CA GLU A 34 -16.56 -17.03 0.33
C GLU A 34 -16.25 -15.75 1.13
N PHE A 35 -17.23 -15.33 1.94
CA PHE A 35 -17.20 -14.04 2.63
C PHE A 35 -16.03 -13.88 3.61
N LEU A 36 -15.63 -14.96 4.32
CA LEU A 36 -14.50 -14.95 5.26
C LEU A 36 -13.18 -14.58 4.56
N LEU A 37 -12.90 -15.24 3.43
CA LEU A 37 -11.69 -15.00 2.63
C LEU A 37 -11.72 -13.60 2.01
N SER A 38 -12.88 -13.16 1.52
CA SER A 38 -13.06 -11.82 0.97
C SER A 38 -12.75 -10.73 2.00
N TYR A 39 -13.27 -10.82 3.22
CA TYR A 39 -13.02 -9.84 4.27
C TYR A 39 -11.55 -9.84 4.71
N PHE A 40 -10.94 -11.02 4.79
CA PHE A 40 -9.51 -11.17 5.09
C PHE A 40 -8.62 -10.53 4.01
N LEU A 41 -8.95 -10.72 2.73
CA LEU A 41 -8.22 -10.08 1.63
C LEU A 41 -8.42 -8.57 1.61
N TRP A 42 -9.60 -8.06 1.94
CA TRP A 42 -9.80 -6.61 2.11
C TRP A 42 -8.99 -6.03 3.25
N PHE A 43 -8.89 -6.74 4.39
CA PHE A 43 -8.00 -6.34 5.48
C PHE A 43 -6.53 -6.34 5.04
N CYS A 44 -6.11 -7.34 4.27
CA CYS A 44 -4.75 -7.41 3.69
C CYS A 44 -4.48 -6.28 2.69
N ALA A 45 -5.46 -5.93 1.85
CA ALA A 45 -5.37 -4.82 0.91
C ALA A 45 -5.21 -3.48 1.63
N LEU A 46 -6.00 -3.23 2.68
CA LEU A 46 -5.88 -2.04 3.52
C LEU A 46 -4.49 -1.97 4.16
N THR A 47 -4.02 -3.07 4.75
CA THR A 47 -2.71 -3.13 5.41
C THR A 47 -1.57 -2.85 4.42
N SER A 48 -1.65 -3.39 3.20
CA SER A 48 -0.67 -3.13 2.14
C SER A 48 -0.71 -1.68 1.64
N PHE A 49 -1.89 -1.07 1.57
CA PHE A 49 -2.07 0.34 1.21
C PHE A 49 -1.46 1.28 2.26
N LEU A 50 -1.72 1.01 3.55
CA LEU A 50 -1.09 1.70 4.68
C LEU A 50 0.44 1.54 4.67
N GLY A 51 0.94 0.34 4.34
CA GLY A 51 2.37 0.07 4.17
C GLY A 51 3.01 0.87 3.03
N ALA A 52 2.31 1.04 1.92
CA ALA A 52 2.75 1.85 0.78
C ALA A 52 2.86 3.34 1.15
N LEU A 53 1.92 3.85 1.95
CA LEU A 53 1.88 5.25 2.38
C LEU A 53 3.03 5.64 3.31
N ARG A 54 3.75 4.68 3.93
CA ARG A 54 4.88 4.94 4.84
C ARG A 54 5.89 5.94 4.27
N PHE A 55 6.20 5.87 2.97
CA PHE A 55 7.16 6.76 2.33
C PHE A 55 6.60 8.14 2.01
N GLN A 56 5.30 8.25 1.70
CA GLN A 56 4.65 9.55 1.51
C GLN A 56 4.52 10.30 2.84
N ILE A 57 4.17 9.59 3.92
CA ILE A 57 4.09 10.16 5.26
C ILE A 57 5.46 10.69 5.71
N ALA A 58 6.54 9.94 5.47
CA ALA A 58 7.89 10.41 5.77
C ALA A 58 8.26 11.69 4.99
N LYS A 59 7.93 11.77 3.69
CA LYS A 59 8.15 12.97 2.88
C LYS A 59 7.33 14.17 3.35
N ILE A 60 6.07 13.98 3.69
CA ILE A 60 5.17 15.04 4.19
C ILE A 60 5.67 15.55 5.54
N VAL A 61 6.07 14.65 6.44
CA VAL A 61 6.62 15.00 7.76
C VAL A 61 7.94 15.76 7.64
N GLU A 62 8.85 15.35 6.75
CA GLU A 62 10.06 16.13 6.46
C GLU A 62 9.74 17.52 5.91
N LYS A 63 8.80 17.62 4.96
CA LYS A 63 8.38 18.90 4.36
C LYS A 63 7.74 19.83 5.38
N PHE A 64 6.93 19.30 6.29
CA PHE A 64 6.35 20.06 7.40
C PHE A 64 7.41 20.51 8.41
N LYS A 65 8.40 19.67 8.69
CA LYS A 65 9.51 20.00 9.59
C LYS A 65 10.43 21.08 9.00
N SER A 66 10.64 21.10 7.68
CA SER A 66 11.42 22.14 7.01
C SER A 66 10.67 23.47 6.88
N LEU A 67 9.34 23.45 6.81
CA LEU A 67 8.49 24.66 6.75
C LEU A 67 8.35 25.36 8.11
N LYS A 68 8.61 24.66 9.21
CA LYS A 68 8.56 25.20 10.58
C LYS A 68 9.91 25.78 11.05
N LYS A 69 10.96 25.70 10.22
CA LYS A 69 12.29 26.27 10.49
C LYS A 69 12.44 27.57 9.71
#